data_AF-A0A7U9T7R9-F1
#
_entry.id   AF-A0A7U9T7R9-F1
#
_cell.length_a   1.000
_cell.length_b   1.000
_cell.length_c   1.000
_cell.angle_alpha   90.00
_cell.angle_beta   90.00
_cell.angle_gamma   90.00
#
_symmetry.space_group_name_H-M   'P 1'
#
loop_
_entity.id
_entity.type
_entity.pdbx_description
1 polymer ?
#
loop_
_entity_poly.entity_id
_entity_poly.type
_entity_poly.pdbx_seq_one_letter_code
_entity_poly.pdbx_strand_id
1 'polypeptide(L)'
;MQQIELLKHTDKINELLARYGVKFGIYKNNVFKEQLFPFDSIPRIIEHDEFTFLEKGLKQRVMALNLFFKRYLWQETDRERWNYSGRFHLCLQRIYGGM
;
A
#
# COMPACT_ATOMS: atom_id res chain seq x y z
N MET A 1 -7.93 31.67 4.55
CA MET A 1 -8.92 31.21 5.55
C MET A 1 -9.92 30.21 4.93
N GLN A 2 -9.47 29.04 4.46
CA GLN A 2 -10.38 27.92 4.07
C GLN A 2 -9.99 26.58 4.72
N GLN A 3 -8.82 26.50 5.36
CA GLN A 3 -8.27 25.26 5.90
C GLN A 3 -8.96 24.79 7.21
N ILE A 4 -9.75 25.66 7.84
CA ILE A 4 -10.41 25.38 9.13
C ILE A 4 -11.69 24.55 8.94
N GLU A 5 -12.34 24.62 7.77
CA GLU A 5 -13.62 23.95 7.54
C GLU A 5 -13.47 22.43 7.34
N LEU A 6 -12.46 22.00 6.59
CA LEU A 6 -12.18 20.57 6.37
C LEU A 6 -11.80 19.84 7.65
N LEU A 7 -11.06 20.51 8.55
CA LEU A 7 -10.69 19.94 9.85
C LEU A 7 -11.91 19.69 10.75
N LYS A 8 -13.00 20.47 10.61
CA LYS A 8 -14.24 20.25 11.37
C LYS A 8 -14.98 18.97 10.98
N HIS A 9 -14.68 18.40 9.81
CA HIS A 9 -15.31 17.17 9.33
C HIS A 9 -14.50 15.90 9.61
N THR A 10 -13.30 16.04 10.21
CA THR A 10 -12.41 14.92 10.53
C THR A 10 -13.11 13.82 11.33
N ASP A 11 -13.89 14.18 12.35
CA ASP A 11 -14.58 13.21 13.21
C ASP A 11 -15.60 12.37 12.43
N LYS A 12 -16.38 13.01 11.55
CA LYS A 12 -17.33 12.30 10.67
C LYS A 12 -16.62 11.38 9.68
N ILE A 13 -15.47 11.81 9.16
CA ILE A 13 -14.68 10.97 8.24
C ILE A 13 -14.09 9.79 9.00
N ASN A 14 -13.60 9.98 10.23
CA ASN A 14 -13.09 8.90 11.08
C ASN A 14 -14.17 7.87 11.41
N GLU A 15 -15.41 8.31 11.69
CA GLU A 15 -16.56 7.41 11.87
C GLU A 15 -16.85 6.61 10.61
N LEU A 16 -16.82 7.25 9.43
CA LEU A 16 -17.00 6.56 8.15
C LEU A 16 -15.88 5.55 7.89
N LEU A 17 -14.62 5.91 8.09
CA LEU A 17 -13.47 5.01 7.93
C LEU A 17 -13.54 3.82 8.88
N ALA A 18 -13.96 4.05 10.13
CA ALA A 18 -14.22 2.98 11.11
C ALA A 18 -15.33 2.04 10.64
N ARG A 19 -16.40 2.60 10.06
CA ARG A 19 -17.55 1.84 9.53
C ARG A 19 -17.20 1.01 8.29
N TYR A 20 -16.36 1.54 7.41
CA TYR A 20 -15.89 0.84 6.20
C TYR A 20 -14.72 -0.14 6.47
N GLY A 21 -14.32 -0.31 7.74
CA GLY A 21 -13.36 -1.34 8.13
C GLY A 21 -11.91 -1.01 7.83
N VAL A 22 -11.55 0.27 7.69
CA VAL A 22 -10.14 0.69 7.50
C VAL A 22 -9.41 0.69 8.85
N LYS A 23 -9.27 -0.50 9.43
CA LYS A 23 -8.57 -0.75 10.69
C LYS A 23 -7.36 -1.65 10.43
N PHE A 24 -6.31 -1.49 11.22
CA PHE A 24 -5.19 -2.43 11.22
C PHE A 24 -4.97 -2.98 12.63
N GLY A 25 -4.72 -4.29 12.69
CA GLY A 25 -4.43 -5.00 13.92
C GLY A 25 -2.96 -4.85 14.28
N ILE A 26 -2.68 -4.28 15.46
CA ILE A 26 -1.34 -4.25 16.03
C ILE A 26 -1.24 -5.37 17.05
N TYR A 27 -0.31 -6.29 16.83
CA TYR A 27 0.10 -7.26 17.83
C TYR A 27 1.29 -6.71 18.60
N LYS A 28 1.10 -6.39 19.89
CA LYS A 28 2.18 -5.95 20.78
C LYS A 28 2.00 -6.61 22.14
N ASN A 29 3.07 -7.23 22.65
CA ASN A 29 3.10 -7.85 23.99
C ASN A 29 1.96 -8.88 24.21
N ASN A 30 1.72 -9.77 23.25
CA ASN A 30 0.62 -10.76 23.27
C ASN A 30 -0.81 -10.18 23.36
N VAL A 31 -0.98 -8.87 23.19
CA VAL A 31 -2.29 -8.22 23.15
C VAL A 31 -2.56 -7.75 21.74
N PHE A 32 -3.70 -8.19 21.19
CA PHE A 32 -4.23 -7.67 19.94
C PHE A 32 -4.95 -6.35 20.20
N LYS A 33 -4.55 -5.29 19.48
CA LYS A 33 -5.26 -4.00 19.50
C LYS A 33 -5.58 -3.59 18.09
N GLU A 34 -6.84 -3.25 17.84
CA GLU A 34 -7.24 -2.61 16.60
C GLU A 34 -7.04 -1.09 16.71
N GLN A 35 -6.45 -0.50 15.69
CA GLN A 35 -6.36 0.95 15.55
C GLN A 35 -6.93 1.38 14.19
N LEU A 36 -7.49 2.59 14.16
CA LEU A 36 -7.89 3.21 12.90
C LEU A 36 -6.65 3.61 12.11
N PHE A 37 -6.73 3.45 10.80
CA PHE A 37 -5.67 3.94 9.92
C PHE A 37 -5.55 5.47 10.06
N PRO A 38 -4.33 6.01 10.22
CA PRO A 38 -4.14 7.45 10.28
C PRO A 38 -4.54 8.07 8.94
N PHE A 39 -5.58 8.89 8.95
CA PHE A 39 -6.10 9.58 7.78
C PHE A 39 -5.72 11.06 7.82
N ASP A 40 -5.21 11.58 6.70
CA ASP A 40 -4.99 13.02 6.51
C ASP A 40 -6.20 13.61 5.77
N SER A 41 -6.85 14.59 6.39
CA SER A 41 -8.00 15.28 5.79
C SER A 41 -7.60 16.25 4.69
N ILE A 42 -6.31 16.60 4.60
CA ILE A 42 -5.78 17.51 3.60
C ILE A 42 -4.95 16.68 2.61
N PRO A 43 -5.39 16.54 1.35
CA PRO A 43 -4.62 15.80 0.37
C PRO A 43 -3.31 16.54 0.08
N ARG A 44 -2.20 15.79 0.07
CA ARG A 44 -0.93 16.30 -0.45
C ARG A 44 -0.98 16.32 -1.97
N ILE A 45 -0.79 17.49 -2.55
CA ILE A 45 -0.63 17.64 -4.00
C ILE A 45 0.81 17.27 -4.36
N ILE A 46 0.98 16.41 -5.38
CA ILE A 46 2.27 15.97 -5.92
C ILE A 46 2.23 16.24 -7.41
N GLU A 47 3.27 16.90 -7.93
CA GLU A 47 3.35 17.24 -9.35
C GLU A 47 3.55 15.99 -10.23
N HIS A 48 3.11 16.07 -11.48
CA HIS A 48 3.15 14.92 -12.40
C HIS A 48 4.57 14.37 -12.61
N ASP A 49 5.55 15.25 -12.79
CA ASP A 49 6.94 14.85 -13.05
C ASP A 49 7.57 14.22 -11.82
N GLU A 50 7.27 14.75 -10.63
CA GLU A 50 7.70 14.17 -9.35
C GLU A 50 7.10 12.78 -9.16
N PHE A 51 5.79 12.65 -9.37
CA PHE A 51 5.11 11.37 -9.27
C PHE A 51 5.69 10.34 -10.25
N THR A 52 5.96 10.76 -11.49
CA THR A 52 6.52 9.89 -12.54
C THR A 52 7.92 9.40 -12.17
N PHE A 53 8.76 10.26 -11.60
CA PHE A 53 10.07 9.85 -11.10
C PHE A 53 9.97 8.86 -9.93
N LEU A 54 9.11 9.15 -8.95
CA LEU A 54 8.87 8.28 -7.80
C LEU A 54 8.34 6.91 -8.21
N GLU A 55 7.39 6.88 -9.14
CA GLU A 55 6.79 5.64 -9.65
C GLU A 55 7.85 4.72 -10.29
N LYS A 56 8.72 5.28 -11.14
CA LYS A 56 9.82 4.54 -11.77
C LYS A 56 10.77 3.94 -10.73
N GLY A 57 11.18 4.74 -9.74
CA GLY A 57 12.06 4.27 -8.66
C GLY A 57 11.41 3.18 -7.79
N LEU A 58 10.12 3.32 -7.49
CA LEU A 58 9.39 2.33 -6.69
C LEU A 58 9.28 0.99 -7.43
N LYS A 59 8.95 1.00 -8.73
CA LYS A 59 8.91 -0.19 -9.58
C LYS A 59 10.28 -0.90 -9.60
N GLN A 60 11.37 -0.15 -9.73
CA GLN A 60 12.73 -0.69 -9.73
C GLN A 60 13.11 -1.34 -8.39
N ARG A 61 12.73 -0.74 -7.26
CA ARG A 61 12.99 -1.33 -5.92
C ARG A 61 12.18 -2.60 -5.67
N VAL A 62 10.90 -2.60 -6.04
CA VAL A 62 10.05 -3.80 -5.93
C VAL A 62 10.61 -4.92 -6.79
N MET A 63 11.07 -4.62 -8.01
CA MET A 63 11.77 -5.59 -8.87
C MET A 63 12.99 -6.18 -8.16
N ALA A 64 13.88 -5.32 -7.67
CA ALA A 64 15.13 -5.75 -7.05
C ALA A 64 14.85 -6.64 -5.83
N LEU A 65 13.88 -6.27 -4.98
CA LEU A 65 13.47 -7.07 -3.82
C LEU A 65 12.87 -8.42 -4.25
N ASN A 66 11.99 -8.43 -5.26
CA ASN A 66 11.41 -9.67 -5.77
C ASN A 66 12.48 -10.61 -6.34
N LEU A 67 13.46 -10.08 -7.06
CA LEU A 67 14.59 -10.87 -7.57
C LEU A 67 15.50 -11.36 -6.44
N PHE A 68 15.76 -10.53 -5.43
CA PHE A 68 16.51 -10.91 -4.24
C PHE A 68 15.81 -12.08 -3.52
N PHE A 69 14.54 -11.93 -3.16
CA PHE A 69 13.76 -13.04 -2.57
C PHE A 69 13.69 -14.25 -3.49
N LYS A 70 13.59 -14.03 -4.81
CA LYS A 70 13.60 -15.12 -5.78
C LYS A 70 14.89 -15.93 -5.71
N ARG A 71 16.02 -15.26 -5.52
CA ARG A 71 17.33 -15.91 -5.42
C ARG A 71 17.49 -16.75 -4.15
N TYR A 72 16.93 -16.29 -3.02
CA TYR A 72 17.14 -16.94 -1.72
C TYR A 72 16.04 -17.92 -1.31
N LEU A 73 14.79 -17.72 -1.76
CA LEU A 73 13.63 -18.53 -1.33
C LEU A 73 13.20 -19.60 -2.34
N TRP A 74 13.73 -19.60 -3.58
CA TRP A 74 13.35 -20.60 -4.57
C TRP A 74 14.19 -21.86 -4.42
N GLN A 75 13.87 -22.63 -3.39
CA GLN A 75 13.96 -24.09 -3.46
C GLN A 75 12.60 -24.63 -3.94
N GLU A 76 12.60 -25.82 -4.54
CA GLU A 76 11.62 -26.37 -5.51
C GLU A 76 10.13 -26.48 -5.09
N THR A 77 9.69 -25.92 -3.97
CA THR A 77 8.35 -26.20 -3.38
C THR A 77 7.30 -25.09 -3.51
N ASP A 78 7.61 -23.91 -4.07
CA ASP A 78 6.70 -22.73 -4.00
C ASP A 78 6.17 -22.24 -5.36
N ARG A 79 6.14 -23.08 -6.40
CA ARG A 79 5.62 -22.66 -7.72
C ARG A 79 4.10 -22.43 -7.73
N GLU A 80 3.35 -23.10 -6.86
CA GLU A 80 1.88 -23.02 -6.81
C GLU A 80 1.36 -21.95 -5.84
N ARG A 81 2.14 -21.57 -4.82
CA ARG A 81 1.70 -20.62 -3.78
C ARG A 81 1.59 -19.17 -4.27
N TRP A 82 2.37 -18.80 -5.29
CA TRP A 82 2.32 -17.46 -5.89
C TRP A 82 1.10 -17.20 -6.79
N ASN A 83 0.29 -18.23 -7.10
CA ASN A 83 -0.95 -18.05 -7.85
C ASN A 83 -2.13 -17.59 -6.98
N TYR A 84 -2.08 -17.78 -5.66
CA TYR A 84 -3.17 -17.39 -4.75
C TYR A 84 -3.20 -15.89 -4.41
N SER A 85 -2.16 -15.12 -4.76
CA SER A 85 -2.13 -13.66 -4.56
C SER A 85 -2.40 -12.88 -5.85
N GLY A 86 -3.20 -13.45 -6.78
CA GLY A 86 -3.50 -13.00 -8.16
C GLY A 86 -3.80 -11.51 -8.45
N ARG A 87 -3.68 -10.60 -7.48
CA ARG A 87 -3.55 -9.16 -7.68
C ARG A 87 -2.11 -8.66 -7.91
N PHE A 88 -1.07 -9.39 -7.52
CA PHE A 88 0.32 -8.96 -7.78
C PHE A 88 0.82 -9.36 -9.17
N HIS A 89 0.37 -10.49 -9.71
CA HIS A 89 0.78 -10.94 -11.05
C HIS A 89 0.24 -10.01 -12.16
N LEU A 90 -0.99 -9.53 -12.03
CA LEU A 90 -1.57 -8.50 -12.90
C LEU A 90 -0.83 -7.17 -12.83
N CYS A 91 -0.33 -6.79 -11.64
CA CYS A 91 0.46 -5.57 -11.46
C CYS A 91 1.83 -5.69 -12.14
N LEU A 92 2.50 -6.83 -12.01
CA LEU A 92 3.79 -7.08 -12.69
C LEU A 92 3.63 -7.21 -14.21
N GLN A 93 2.62 -7.93 -14.73
CA GLN A 93 2.38 -7.98 -16.17
C GLN A 93 2.09 -6.60 -16.77
N ARG A 94 1.49 -5.68 -16.01
CA ARG A 94 1.26 -4.29 -16.45
C ARG A 94 2.50 -3.39 -16.32
N ILE A 95 3.44 -3.73 -15.45
CA ILE A 95 4.73 -3.05 -15.29
C ILE A 95 5.77 -3.55 -16.31
N TYR A 96 5.74 -4.84 -16.68
CA TYR A 96 6.73 -5.46 -17.58
C TYR A 96 6.20 -5.73 -19.00
N GLY A 97 4.89 -5.75 -19.22
CA GLY A 97 4.26 -6.04 -20.53
C GLY A 97 3.87 -4.80 -21.33
N GLY A 98 4.42 -3.64 -20.99
CA GLY A 98 4.22 -2.37 -21.68
C GLY A 98 5.47 -1.86 -22.40
N MET A 99 6.39 -2.76 -22.78
CA MET A 99 7.35 -2.53 -23.86
C MET A 99 6.83 -3.18 -25.13
#